data_AF-A0A1A0KRU0-F1
#
_entry.id   AF-A0A1A0KRU0-F1
#
_cell.length_a   1.000
_cell.length_b   1.000
_cell.length_c   1.000
_cell.angle_alpha   90.00
_cell.angle_beta   90.00
_cell.angle_gamma   90.00
#
_symmetry.space_group_name_H-M   'P 1'
#
loop_
_entity.id
_entity.type
_entity.pdbx_description
1 polymer ?
#
loop_
_entity_poly.entity_id
_entity_poly.type
_entity_poly.pdbx_seq_one_letter_code
_entity_poly.pdbx_strand_id
1 'polypeptide(L)' 'MDRNRTGHHNNSRETATSFVISAVESTGAATRDDFDIDRIVTTAHAMVNDWDFDAMQPEAFWRIASSCIKQ' A
#
# COMPACT_ATOMS: atom_id res chain seq x y z
N MET A 1 15.07 24.68 -1.52
CA MET A 1 14.21 23.54 -1.10
C MET A 1 14.35 22.45 -2.14
N ASP A 2 15.40 21.65 -1.96
CA ASP A 2 15.88 20.65 -2.89
C ASP A 2 15.01 19.40 -2.78
N ARG A 3 13.87 19.40 -3.47
CA ARG A 3 13.06 18.20 -3.67
C ARG A 3 13.50 17.49 -4.94
N ASN A 4 14.81 17.25 -5.08
CA ASN A 4 15.31 16.27 -6.04
C ASN A 4 15.07 14.87 -5.44
N ARG A 5 13.80 14.50 -5.26
CA ARG A 5 13.40 13.11 -5.03
C ARG A 5 13.42 12.42 -6.38
N THR A 6 14.62 12.25 -6.95
CA THR A 6 14.89 11.10 -7.82
C THR A 6 14.88 9.87 -6.92
N GLY A 7 13.71 9.58 -6.35
CA GLY A 7 13.44 8.29 -5.77
C GLY A 7 13.33 7.39 -6.97
N HIS A 8 14.38 6.61 -7.22
CA HIS A 8 14.23 5.31 -7.86
C HIS A 8 12.97 4.71 -7.21
N HIS A 9 11.84 4.66 -7.93
CA HIS A 9 10.67 3.92 -7.49
C HIS A 9 11.18 2.49 -7.44
N ASN A 10 11.78 2.12 -6.31
CA ASN A 10 12.18 0.76 -6.02
C ASN A 10 10.83 0.07 -5.81
N ASN A 11 10.22 -0.33 -6.92
CA ASN A 11 8.98 -1.08 -7.04
C ASN A 11 9.27 -2.48 -6.48
N SER A 12 9.54 -2.50 -5.20
CA SER A 12 9.85 -3.64 -4.37
C SER A 12 8.83 -3.69 -3.26
N ARG A 13 8.59 -4.90 -2.76
CA ARG A 13 7.66 -5.16 -1.67
C ARG A 13 7.83 -4.19 -0.49
N GLU A 14 9.04 -3.83 -0.10
CA GLU A 14 9.30 -2.94 1.03
C GLU A 14 8.70 -1.53 0.84
N THR A 15 8.87 -0.94 -0.34
CA THR A 15 8.30 0.38 -0.68
C THR A 15 6.78 0.30 -0.70
N ALA A 16 6.25 -0.75 -1.32
CA ALA A 16 4.82 -1.03 -1.40
C ALA A 16 4.21 -1.18 0.01
N THR A 17 4.88 -1.93 0.89
CA THR A 17 4.48 -2.13 2.30
C THR A 17 4.44 -0.81 3.05
N SER A 18 5.48 0.03 2.90
CA SER A 18 5.55 1.34 3.53
C SER A 18 4.45 2.28 3.04
N PHE A 19 4.10 2.20 1.74
CA PHE A 19 2.98 2.94 1.17
C PHE A 19 1.64 2.51 1.79
N VAL A 20 1.38 1.20 1.88
CA VAL A 20 0.15 0.69 2.51
C VAL A 20 0.03 1.19 3.94
N ILE A 21 1.08 1.06 4.75
CA ILE A 21 1.10 1.54 6.14
C ILE A 21 0.80 3.04 6.20
N SER A 22 1.46 3.85 5.37
CA SER A 22 1.20 5.28 5.33
C SER A 22 -0.25 5.61 4.92
N ALA A 23 -0.84 4.83 4.01
CA ALA A 23 -2.21 5.05 3.55
C ALA A 23 -3.25 4.72 4.64
N VAL A 24 -3.10 3.59 5.34
CA VAL A 24 -4.01 3.23 6.44
C VAL A 24 -3.84 4.16 7.64
N GLU A 25 -2.61 4.50 8.03
CA GLU A 25 -2.37 5.45 9.13
C GLU A 25 -2.85 6.86 8.79
N SER A 26 -2.79 7.29 7.52
CA SER A 26 -3.33 8.58 7.06
C SER A 26 -4.86 8.66 7.14
N THR A 27 -5.56 7.53 7.17
CA THR A 27 -7.02 7.50 7.33
C THR A 27 -7.43 7.74 8.78
N GLY A 28 -6.55 7.44 9.74
CA GLY A 28 -6.76 7.70 11.16
C GLY A 28 -7.82 6.82 11.85
N ALA A 29 -8.50 5.94 11.11
CA ALA A 29 -9.52 5.05 11.63
C ALA A 29 -8.95 3.73 12.19
N ALA A 30 -7.77 3.32 11.73
CA ALA A 30 -7.14 2.06 12.08
C ALA A 30 -5.62 2.15 11.88
N THR A 31 -4.88 1.23 12.50
CA THR A 31 -3.42 1.15 12.43
C THR A 31 -2.98 -0.07 11.64
N ARG A 32 -1.69 -0.18 11.31
CA ARG A 32 -1.12 -1.38 10.66
C ARG A 32 -1.36 -2.71 11.39
N ASP A 33 -1.77 -2.67 12.65
CA ASP A 33 -2.08 -3.86 13.43
C ASP A 33 -3.50 -4.37 13.14
N ASP A 34 -4.40 -3.47 12.74
CA ASP A 34 -5.78 -3.79 12.34
C ASP A 34 -5.83 -4.43 10.93
N PHE A 35 -4.84 -4.15 10.09
CA PHE A 35 -4.77 -4.64 8.72
C PHE A 35 -3.69 -5.67 8.50
N ASP A 36 -3.99 -6.69 7.69
CA ASP A 36 -2.99 -7.65 7.24
C ASP A 36 -2.19 -7.08 6.06
N ILE A 37 -1.18 -6.26 6.38
CA ILE A 37 -0.38 -5.51 5.38
C ILE A 37 0.26 -6.44 4.35
N ASP A 38 0.83 -7.57 4.78
CA ASP A 38 1.48 -8.53 3.87
C ASP A 38 0.47 -9.12 2.87
N ARG A 39 -0.74 -9.44 3.33
CA ARG A 39 -1.82 -9.91 2.46
C ARG A 39 -2.32 -8.83 1.51
N ILE A 40 -2.43 -7.58 1.95
CA ILE A 40 -2.80 -6.45 1.07
C ILE A 40 -1.76 -6.29 -0.03
N VAL A 41 -0.48 -6.23 0.35
CA VAL A 41 0.66 -6.07 -0.56
C VAL A 41 0.74 -7.21 -1.57
N THR A 42 0.57 -8.46 -1.12
CA THR A 42 0.56 -9.65 -1.99
C THR A 42 -0.64 -9.67 -2.94
N THR A 43 -1.83 -9.32 -2.45
CA THR A 43 -3.06 -9.30 -3.27
C THR A 43 -3.01 -8.18 -4.30
N ALA A 44 -2.58 -6.99 -3.90
CA ALA A 44 -2.39 -5.85 -4.79
C ALA A 44 -1.40 -6.18 -5.91
N HIS A 45 -0.23 -6.74 -5.56
CA HIS A 45 0.77 -7.19 -6.54
C HIS A 45 0.20 -8.27 -7.49
N ALA A 46 -0.60 -9.20 -7.01
CA ALA A 46 -1.23 -10.20 -7.87
C ALA A 46 -2.21 -9.58 -8.89
N MET A 47 -2.83 -8.44 -8.56
CA MET A 47 -3.78 -7.74 -9.44
C MET A 47 -3.11 -6.84 -10.47
N VAL A 48 -2.11 -6.05 -10.08
CA VAL A 48 -1.41 -5.13 -11.00
C VAL A 48 -0.17 -5.74 -11.65
N ASN A 49 0.24 -6.93 -11.19
CA ASN A 49 1.49 -7.60 -11.59
C ASN A 49 2.75 -6.74 -11.40
N ASP A 50 2.67 -5.72 -10.53
CA ASP A 50 3.74 -4.77 -10.22
C ASP A 50 3.64 -4.32 -8.75
N TRP A 51 4.66 -3.61 -8.28
CA TRP A 51 4.70 -3.02 -6.94
C TRP A 51 4.39 -1.51 -6.95
N ASP A 52 4.11 -0.94 -8.12
CA ASP A 52 3.63 0.44 -8.25
C ASP A 52 2.14 0.53 -7.89
N PHE A 53 1.88 0.75 -6.60
CA PHE A 53 0.52 0.94 -6.09
C PHE A 53 -0.01 2.36 -6.32
N ASP A 54 0.85 3.29 -6.75
CA ASP A 54 0.44 4.65 -7.14
C ASP A 54 -0.36 4.63 -8.46
N ALA A 55 0.03 3.77 -9.41
CA ALA A 55 -0.73 3.49 -10.61
C ALA A 55 -2.06 2.75 -10.36
N MET A 56 -2.26 2.17 -9.16
CA MET A 56 -3.49 1.48 -8.80
C MET A 56 -4.58 2.49 -8.42
N GLN A 57 -5.82 2.24 -8.85
CA GLN A 57 -6.95 3.05 -8.42
C GLN A 57 -7.16 2.96 -6.90
N PRO A 58 -7.31 4.08 -6.19
CA PRO A 58 -7.46 4.09 -4.73
C PRO A 58 -8.68 3.30 -4.27
N GLU A 59 -9.77 3.30 -5.05
CA GLU A 59 -10.97 2.51 -4.75
C GLU A 59 -10.70 0.99 -4.77
N ALA A 60 -9.88 0.51 -5.72
CA ALA A 60 -9.49 -0.89 -5.80
C ALA A 60 -8.57 -1.27 -4.64
N PHE A 61 -7.61 -0.40 -4.31
CA PHE A 61 -6.76 -0.56 -3.14
C PHE A 61 -7.57 -0.67 -1.85
N TRP A 62 -8.49 0.28 -1.61
CA TRP A 62 -9.34 0.27 -0.41
C TRP A 62 -10.22 -0.95 -0.33
N ARG A 63 -10.76 -1.44 -1.45
CA ARG A 63 -11.53 -2.70 -1.47
C ARG A 63 -10.69 -3.88 -0.97
N ILE A 64 -9.42 -3.98 -1.39
CA ILE A 64 -8.50 -5.03 -0.95
C ILE A 64 -8.16 -4.84 0.54
N ALA A 65 -7.83 -3.61 0.94
CA ALA A 65 -7.50 -3.26 2.32
C ALA A 65 -8.64 -3.62 3.28
N SER A 66 -9.87 -3.20 2.97
CA SER A 66 -11.06 -3.54 3.75
C SER A 66 -11.33 -5.04 3.81
N SER A 67 -10.99 -5.80 2.75
CA SER A 67 -11.11 -7.26 2.75
C SER A 67 -10.01 -7.96 3.57
N CYS A 68 -8.96 -7.25 3.96
CA CYS A 68 -7.80 -7.76 4.70
C CYS A 68 -7.72 -7.23 6.14
N ILE A 69 -8.83 -6.74 6.70
CA ILE A 69 -8.94 -6.40 8.11
C ILE A 69 -8.80 -7.66 8.96
N LYS A 70 -7.95 -7.62 9.98
CA LYS A 70 -7.75 -8.68 10.96
C LYS A 70 -8.90 -8.57 11.98
N GLN A 71 -9.71 -9.63 12.07
CA GLN A 71 -10.83 -9.73 13.01
C GLN A 71 -10.33 -9.99 14.44
#